data_AF-A0AAN8ZSR5-F1
#
_entry.id   AF-A0AAN8ZSR5-F1
#
_cell.length_a   1.000
_cell.length_b   1.000
_cell.length_c   1.000
_cell.angle_alpha   90.00
_cell.angle_beta   90.00
_cell.angle_gamma   90.00
#
_symmetry.space_group_name_H-M   'P 1'
#
loop_
_entity.id
_entity.type
_entity.pdbx_description
1 polymer ?
#
loop_
_entity_poly.entity_id
_entity_poly.type
_entity_poly.pdbx_seq_one_letter_code
_entity_poly.pdbx_strand_id
1 'polypeptide(L)'
;PSMVKGLEKLSGLVDSKKFTAHAQAILSSESSVPDVSKLSIKNKKMLIDRLDEYIEDSSLTSKHPNVAQVPSPMTSVPCKPLFFDLALNYVEFPSLEDKVETKKRQPAAAGGGLTGLVKGLWGWGSSK
;
A
#
# COMPACT_ATOMS: atom_id res chain seq x y z
N PRO A 1 -76.26 24.93 -3.43
CA PRO A 1 -75.55 24.07 -2.44
C PRO A 1 -75.27 22.63 -2.89
N SER A 2 -76.18 21.97 -3.63
CA SER A 2 -76.03 20.55 -4.03
C SER A 2 -75.02 20.34 -5.17
N MET A 3 -75.05 21.19 -6.21
CA MET A 3 -74.16 21.01 -7.38
C MET A 3 -72.67 21.26 -7.07
N VAL A 4 -72.36 22.22 -6.20
CA VAL A 4 -70.97 22.53 -5.81
C VAL A 4 -70.34 21.32 -5.12
N LYS A 5 -71.07 20.68 -4.20
CA LYS A 5 -70.64 19.44 -3.55
C LYS A 5 -70.47 18.28 -4.54
N GLY A 6 -71.33 18.22 -5.56
CA GLY A 6 -71.21 17.25 -6.65
C GLY A 6 -69.93 17.43 -7.48
N LEU A 7 -69.57 18.69 -7.77
CA LEU A 7 -68.34 19.04 -8.50
C LEU A 7 -67.08 18.74 -7.69
N GLU A 8 -67.06 19.08 -6.40
CA GLU A 8 -65.93 18.75 -5.52
C GLU A 8 -65.70 17.24 -5.43
N LYS A 9 -66.78 16.47 -5.27
CA LYS A 9 -66.72 15.00 -5.28
C LYS A 9 -66.21 14.46 -6.61
N LEU A 10 -66.67 15.02 -7.73
CA LEU A 10 -66.23 14.60 -9.06
C LEU A 10 -64.73 14.91 -9.27
N SER A 11 -64.27 16.08 -8.84
CA SER A 11 -62.85 16.46 -8.90
C SER A 11 -61.97 15.47 -8.14
N GLY A 12 -62.34 15.15 -6.89
CA GLY A 12 -61.60 14.18 -6.09
C GLY A 12 -61.57 12.77 -6.73
N LEU A 13 -62.64 12.36 -7.39
CA LEU A 13 -62.69 11.09 -8.13
C LEU A 13 -61.78 11.09 -9.36
N VAL A 14 -61.71 12.21 -10.09
CA VAL A 14 -60.82 12.36 -11.25
C VAL A 14 -59.36 12.28 -10.81
N ASP A 15 -58.98 13.00 -9.76
CA ASP A 15 -57.62 12.98 -9.24
C ASP A 15 -57.24 11.58 -8.73
N SER A 16 -58.13 10.93 -7.97
CA SER A 16 -57.92 9.55 -7.49
C SER A 16 -57.72 8.55 -8.64
N LYS A 17 -58.54 8.65 -9.70
CA LYS A 17 -58.39 7.78 -10.89
C LYS A 17 -57.11 8.09 -11.66
N LYS A 18 -56.72 9.36 -11.77
CA LYS A 18 -55.46 9.77 -12.40
C LYS A 18 -54.27 9.15 -11.68
N PHE A 19 -54.21 9.26 -10.35
CA PHE A 19 -53.12 8.67 -9.56
C PHE A 19 -53.11 7.14 -9.65
N THR A 20 -54.29 6.51 -9.62
CA THR A 20 -54.43 5.05 -9.79
C THR A 20 -53.89 4.59 -11.15
N ALA A 21 -54.29 5.26 -12.23
CA ALA A 21 -53.82 4.93 -13.58
C ALA A 21 -52.31 5.12 -13.73
N HIS A 22 -51.76 6.19 -13.14
CA HIS A 22 -50.32 6.46 -13.17
C HIS A 22 -49.51 5.40 -12.39
N ALA A 23 -50.00 4.98 -11.23
CA ALA A 23 -49.39 3.89 -10.47
C ALA A 23 -49.45 2.56 -11.23
N GLN A 24 -50.59 2.24 -11.85
CA GLN A 24 -50.76 1.05 -12.68
C GLN A 24 -49.84 1.04 -13.90
N ALA A 25 -49.62 2.20 -14.54
CA ALA A 25 -48.69 2.30 -15.67
C ALA A 25 -47.24 2.00 -15.24
N ILE A 26 -46.80 2.52 -14.08
CA ILE A 26 -45.48 2.24 -13.52
C ILE A 26 -45.35 0.74 -13.19
N LEU A 27 -46.32 0.15 -12.49
CA LEU A 27 -46.34 -1.28 -12.16
C LEU A 27 -46.36 -2.17 -13.41
N SER A 28 -47.04 -1.74 -14.48
CA SER A 28 -47.10 -2.47 -15.75
C SER A 28 -45.81 -2.32 -16.57
N SER A 29 -45.05 -1.24 -16.37
CA SER A 29 -43.72 -1.09 -16.97
C SER A 29 -42.64 -1.90 -16.24
N GLU A 30 -42.84 -2.20 -14.96
CA GLU A 30 -41.96 -3.10 -14.20
C GLU A 30 -42.24 -4.58 -14.47
N SER A 31 -43.43 -4.98 -14.92
CA SER A 31 -43.74 -6.41 -15.16
C SER A 31 -43.01 -7.04 -16.37
N SER A 32 -42.24 -6.26 -17.13
CA SER A 32 -41.31 -6.78 -18.14
C SER A 32 -39.89 -7.04 -17.62
N VAL A 33 -39.60 -6.86 -16.32
CA VAL A 33 -38.41 -7.54 -15.79
C VAL A 33 -38.71 -9.04 -15.80
N PRO A 34 -37.99 -9.85 -16.61
CA PRO A 34 -38.11 -11.29 -16.50
C PRO A 34 -37.88 -11.67 -15.04
N ASP A 35 -38.64 -12.66 -14.57
CA ASP A 35 -38.53 -13.26 -13.24
C ASP A 35 -37.11 -13.85 -13.04
N VAL A 36 -36.15 -12.96 -12.78
CA VAL A 36 -34.72 -13.25 -12.60
C VAL A 36 -34.48 -14.05 -11.33
N SER A 37 -35.47 -14.11 -10.42
CA SER A 37 -35.43 -14.93 -9.21
C SER A 37 -35.20 -16.43 -9.50
N LYS A 38 -35.56 -16.90 -10.70
CA LYS A 38 -35.37 -18.30 -11.14
C LYS A 38 -34.12 -18.53 -11.98
N LEU A 39 -33.46 -17.46 -12.42
CA LEU A 39 -32.13 -17.56 -13.00
C LEU A 39 -31.14 -17.65 -11.85
N SER A 40 -31.04 -18.84 -11.25
CA SER A 40 -29.91 -19.22 -10.39
C SER A 40 -28.64 -19.24 -11.27
N ILE A 41 -28.19 -18.06 -11.66
CA ILE A 41 -26.86 -17.85 -12.22
C ILE A 41 -25.97 -18.05 -11.02
N LYS A 42 -25.39 -19.25 -10.91
CA LYS A 42 -24.30 -19.55 -9.98
C LYS A 42 -23.10 -18.72 -10.40
N ASN A 43 -23.16 -17.41 -10.17
CA ASN A 43 -22.07 -16.50 -10.39
C ASN A 43 -21.03 -16.81 -9.32
N LYS A 44 -19.89 -17.34 -9.77
CA LYS A 44 -18.80 -17.73 -8.88
C LYS A 44 -17.94 -16.55 -8.45
N LYS A 45 -18.14 -15.36 -9.03
CA LYS A 45 -17.44 -14.14 -8.61
C LYS A 45 -17.85 -13.75 -7.19
N MET A 46 -16.90 -13.20 -6.44
CA MET A 46 -17.15 -12.70 -5.09
C MET A 46 -17.99 -11.40 -5.17
N LEU A 47 -18.69 -11.03 -4.10
CA LEU A 47 -19.47 -9.77 -4.07
C LEU A 47 -18.61 -8.54 -4.41
N ILE A 48 -17.36 -8.51 -3.94
CA ILE A 48 -16.40 -7.43 -4.20
C ILE A 48 -16.12 -7.22 -5.71
N ASP A 49 -16.27 -8.26 -6.54
CA ASP A 49 -15.97 -8.21 -7.99
C ASP A 49 -17.19 -7.84 -8.85
N ARG A 50 -18.36 -7.62 -8.23
CA ARG A 50 -19.65 -7.46 -8.91
C ARG A 50 -20.58 -6.47 -8.21
N LEU A 51 -20.02 -5.39 -7.65
CA LEU A 51 -20.76 -4.38 -6.88
C LEU A 51 -21.74 -3.56 -7.74
N ASP A 52 -21.56 -3.57 -9.06
CA ASP A 52 -22.40 -2.92 -10.07
C ASP A 52 -23.58 -3.81 -10.53
N GLU A 53 -23.56 -5.10 -10.22
CA GLU A 53 -24.60 -6.07 -10.58
C GLU A 53 -25.50 -6.40 -9.38
N TYR A 54 -26.81 -6.19 -9.49
CA TYR A 54 -27.76 -6.68 -8.47
C TYR A 54 -28.11 -8.16 -8.73
N ILE A 55 -27.73 -9.04 -7.81
CA ILE A 55 -28.02 -10.47 -7.86
C ILE A 55 -28.44 -10.94 -6.47
N GLU A 56 -29.57 -11.66 -6.39
CA GLU A 56 -29.98 -12.33 -5.16
C GLU A 56 -29.04 -13.51 -4.85
N ASP A 57 -28.11 -13.28 -3.92
CA ASP A 57 -27.08 -14.25 -3.53
C ASP A 57 -27.37 -14.80 -2.12
N SER A 58 -27.92 -16.02 -2.07
CA SER A 58 -28.21 -16.73 -0.82
C SER A 58 -26.96 -17.12 -0.03
N SER A 59 -25.77 -17.09 -0.63
CA SER A 59 -24.53 -17.35 0.10
C SER A 59 -24.19 -16.25 1.10
N LEU A 60 -24.66 -15.02 0.89
CA LEU A 60 -24.36 -13.85 1.75
C LEU A 60 -24.93 -13.98 3.16
N THR A 61 -25.99 -14.75 3.35
CA THR A 61 -26.61 -15.02 4.67
C THR A 61 -26.14 -16.35 5.28
N SER A 62 -25.24 -17.06 4.60
CA SER A 62 -24.68 -18.33 5.08
C SER A 62 -23.56 -18.11 6.10
N LYS A 63 -23.11 -19.20 6.75
CA LYS A 63 -21.95 -19.18 7.66
C LYS A 63 -20.63 -18.84 6.97
N HIS A 64 -20.55 -19.01 5.64
CA HIS A 64 -19.36 -18.78 4.83
C HIS A 64 -19.72 -17.87 3.64
N PRO A 65 -19.92 -16.57 3.88
CA PRO A 65 -20.42 -15.67 2.86
C PRO A 65 -19.36 -15.34 1.80
N ASN A 66 -19.75 -15.32 0.53
CA ASN A 66 -18.85 -15.07 -0.60
C ASN A 66 -18.65 -13.57 -0.86
N VAL A 67 -18.13 -12.84 0.13
CA VAL A 67 -18.04 -11.36 0.09
C VAL A 67 -16.74 -10.88 -0.57
N ALA A 68 -15.61 -11.18 0.06
CA ALA A 68 -14.28 -10.76 -0.38
C ALA A 68 -13.21 -11.74 0.15
N GLN A 69 -12.07 -11.81 -0.53
CA GLN A 69 -10.95 -12.63 -0.08
C GLN A 69 -10.23 -11.93 1.07
N VAL A 70 -10.12 -12.61 2.21
CA VAL A 70 -9.43 -12.09 3.39
C VAL A 70 -8.40 -13.12 3.90
N PRO A 71 -7.15 -12.73 4.17
CA PRO A 71 -6.56 -11.41 3.90
C PRO A 71 -6.44 -11.14 2.40
N SER A 72 -6.46 -9.87 2.01
CA SER A 72 -6.21 -9.47 0.62
C SER A 72 -4.85 -10.04 0.15
N PRO A 73 -4.70 -10.46 -1.12
CA PRO A 73 -3.44 -10.96 -1.65
C PRO A 73 -2.30 -9.97 -1.37
N MET A 74 -1.36 -10.36 -0.51
CA MET A 74 -0.20 -9.54 -0.20
C MET A 74 0.85 -9.72 -1.29
N THR A 75 1.35 -8.62 -1.84
CA THR A 75 2.54 -8.62 -2.68
C THR A 75 3.77 -8.32 -1.82
N SER A 76 4.89 -8.99 -2.07
CA SER A 76 6.14 -8.66 -1.39
C SER A 76 6.54 -7.22 -1.69
N VAL A 77 6.60 -6.39 -0.66
CA VAL A 77 7.17 -5.05 -0.77
C VAL A 77 8.68 -5.17 -0.56
N PRO A 78 9.54 -4.66 -1.44
CA PRO A 78 10.98 -4.67 -1.21
C PRO A 78 11.29 -3.93 0.10
N CYS A 79 11.79 -4.67 1.10
CA CYS A 79 11.88 -4.22 2.50
C CYS A 79 12.92 -3.12 2.77
N LYS A 80 13.64 -2.64 1.75
CA LYS A 80 14.56 -1.50 1.86
C LYS A 80 14.91 -0.99 0.47
N PRO A 81 14.78 0.31 0.17
CA PRO A 81 15.33 0.84 -1.07
C PRO A 81 16.84 0.62 -1.11
N LEU A 82 17.37 0.46 -2.31
CA LEU A 82 18.80 0.43 -2.54
C LEU A 82 19.38 1.79 -2.14
N PHE A 83 20.35 1.78 -1.24
CA PHE A 83 21.02 2.98 -0.74
C PHE A 83 22.52 2.71 -0.76
N PHE A 84 23.27 3.54 -1.47
CA PHE A 84 24.73 3.46 -1.56
C PHE A 84 25.34 4.45 -0.58
N ASP A 85 26.26 4.00 0.25
CA ASP A 85 27.07 4.89 1.08
C ASP A 85 28.20 5.48 0.22
N LEU A 86 27.95 6.67 -0.33
CA LEU A 86 28.90 7.37 -1.20
C LEU A 86 30.10 7.95 -0.42
N ALA A 87 30.01 8.08 0.91
CA ALA A 87 31.12 8.60 1.72
C ALA A 87 32.33 7.66 1.66
N LEU A 88 32.09 6.36 1.48
CA LEU A 88 33.15 5.36 1.34
C LEU A 88 34.03 5.60 0.10
N ASN A 89 33.49 6.18 -0.97
CA ASN A 89 34.27 6.50 -2.17
C ASN A 89 35.33 7.59 -1.91
N TYR A 90 35.19 8.37 -0.84
CA TYR A 90 36.10 9.46 -0.49
C TYR A 90 37.12 9.07 0.59
N VAL A 91 37.16 7.79 0.99
CA VAL A 91 38.20 7.28 1.88
C VAL A 91 39.45 7.03 1.04
N GLU A 92 40.28 8.06 0.92
CA GLU A 92 41.56 8.04 0.22
C GLU A 92 42.70 8.37 1.19
N PHE A 93 43.91 7.87 0.92
CA PHE A 93 45.07 8.29 1.69
C PHE A 93 45.39 9.76 1.38
N PRO A 94 45.84 10.53 2.39
CA PRO A 94 46.38 11.86 2.11
C PRO A 94 47.61 11.72 1.22
N SER A 95 47.91 12.79 0.49
CA SER A 95 49.03 12.80 -0.44
C SER A 95 50.36 12.60 0.33
N LEU A 96 51.30 11.87 -0.27
CA LEU A 96 52.52 11.40 0.38
C LEU A 96 53.79 12.13 -0.10
N GLU A 97 53.65 13.13 -0.96
CA GLU A 97 54.73 13.89 -1.59
C GLU A 97 55.71 14.44 -0.55
N ASP A 98 55.18 15.03 0.54
CA ASP A 98 55.98 15.56 1.66
C ASP A 98 56.85 14.48 2.35
N LYS A 99 56.43 13.22 2.31
CA LYS A 99 57.15 12.08 2.90
C LYS A 99 58.15 11.45 1.94
N VAL A 100 58.02 11.69 0.63
CA VAL A 100 58.95 11.21 -0.39
C VAL A 100 60.10 12.21 -0.60
N GLU A 101 59.82 13.52 -0.53
CA GLU A 101 60.83 14.56 -0.76
C GLU A 101 61.90 14.64 0.34
N THR A 102 61.55 14.25 1.57
CA THR A 102 62.50 14.14 2.69
C THR A 102 63.58 13.08 2.46
N LYS A 103 63.36 12.11 1.57
CA LYS A 103 64.33 11.06 1.23
C LYS A 103 65.35 11.49 0.16
N LYS A 104 65.09 12.58 -0.58
CA LYS A 104 65.99 13.10 -1.62
C LYS A 104 66.97 14.16 -1.12
N ARG A 105 66.82 14.64 0.13
CA ARG A 105 67.71 15.63 0.78
C ARG A 105 68.60 15.07 1.89
N GLN A 106 68.66 13.75 2.06
CA GLN A 106 69.67 13.12 2.91
C GLN A 106 70.79 12.56 2.02
N PRO A 107 72.01 13.12 2.06
CA PRO A 107 73.15 12.50 1.40
C PRO A 107 73.36 11.12 2.00
N ALA A 108 73.76 10.16 1.15
CA ALA A 108 74.13 8.81 1.55
C ALA A 108 75.27 8.84 2.58
N ALA A 109 74.94 8.89 3.86
CA ALA A 109 75.86 8.66 4.96
C ALA A 109 75.07 8.18 6.18
N ALA A 110 75.56 7.08 6.75
CA ALA A 110 75.11 6.44 7.98
C ALA A 110 73.80 5.63 7.91
N GLY A 111 73.96 4.33 7.71
CA GLY A 111 72.97 3.35 8.15
C GLY A 111 72.68 3.50 9.64
N GLY A 112 71.40 3.46 10.00
CA GLY A 112 70.93 3.63 11.37
C GLY A 112 69.67 2.81 11.58
N GLY A 113 69.81 1.48 11.54
CA GLY A 113 68.80 0.56 12.05
C GLY A 113 68.51 0.82 13.54
N LEU A 114 67.38 0.30 14.00
CA LEU A 114 66.84 0.38 15.35
C LEU A 114 67.85 -0.08 16.42
N THR A 115 68.74 0.80 16.91
CA THR A 115 69.70 0.47 18.00
C THR A 115 69.42 1.23 19.31
N GLY A 116 68.35 2.02 19.37
CA GLY A 116 68.02 2.86 20.53
C GLY A 116 67.27 2.18 21.69
N LEU A 117 66.84 0.92 21.56
CA LEU A 117 65.85 0.32 22.48
C LEU A 117 66.41 -0.67 23.50
N VAL A 118 67.74 -0.74 23.73
CA VAL A 118 68.32 -1.65 24.76
C VAL A 118 69.35 -1.00 25.69
N LYS A 119 69.51 0.33 25.69
CA LYS A 119 70.50 1.01 26.55
C LYS A 119 70.04 1.20 28.02
N GLY A 120 68.93 0.58 28.43
CA GLY A 120 68.31 0.81 29.74
C GLY A 120 68.18 -0.41 30.67
N LEU A 121 68.62 -1.61 30.28
CA LEU A 121 68.25 -2.86 30.97
C LEU A 121 69.40 -3.63 31.65
N TRP A 122 70.60 -3.05 31.81
CA TRP A 122 71.81 -3.79 32.23
C TRP A 122 72.77 -3.03 33.17
N GLY A 123 72.30 -2.36 34.23
CA GLY A 123 73.26 -1.62 35.07
C GLY A 123 72.89 -1.12 36.47
N TRP A 124 71.82 -1.57 37.13
CA TRP A 124 71.56 -1.18 38.54
C TRP A 124 71.74 -2.35 39.50
N GLY A 125 72.99 -2.57 39.91
CA GLY A 125 73.35 -3.56 40.92
C GLY A 125 74.85 -3.61 41.17
N SER A 126 75.39 -2.68 41.96
CA SER A 126 76.57 -2.93 42.80
C SER A 126 76.81 -1.81 43.82
N SER A 127 76.54 -2.15 45.09
CA SER A 127 77.26 -1.78 46.33
C SER A 127 77.70 -0.33 46.57
N LYS A 128 77.09 0.29 47.59
CA LYS A 128 77.78 0.53 48.88
C LYS A 128 76.80 0.67 50.02
#